data_AF-A0A8S2SHK3-F1
#
_entry.id   AF-A0A8S2SHK3-F1
#
_cell.length_a   1.000
_cell.length_b   1.000
_cell.length_c   1.000
_cell.angle_alpha   90.00
_cell.angle_beta   90.00
_cell.angle_gamma   90.00
#
_symmetry.space_group_name_H-M   'P 1'
#
loop_
_entity.id
_entity.type
_entity.pdbx_description
1 polymer ?
#
loop_
_entity_poly.entity_id
_entity_poly.type
_entity_poly.pdbx_seq_one_letter_code
_entity_poly.pdbx_strand_id
1 'polypeptide(L)'
;MFSFVGVVVDELETLLEYAPVGPRYSNNVLQTLKLLFKRAPPKGRKLFIIATTAYRDILDQLGLLASFSKVIHIANMSSGQHILHVLNEMEHCFNNDEMRYLEKKLHDKKVCIGIKALLDLIEVARQAEDKSRVGRFISQLEEVAGMI
;
A
#
# COMPACT_ATOMS: atom_id res chain seq x y z
N MET A 1 18.25 -4.80 -31.68
CA MET A 1 17.76 -4.09 -30.48
C MET A 1 16.55 -4.83 -29.95
N PHE A 2 16.51 -5.22 -28.67
CA PHE A 2 15.33 -5.86 -28.09
C PHE A 2 14.29 -4.79 -27.74
N SER A 3 13.03 -5.03 -28.06
CA SER A 3 11.92 -4.19 -27.60
C SER A 3 11.46 -4.68 -26.22
N PHE A 4 11.32 -3.76 -25.27
CA PHE A 4 10.87 -4.04 -23.91
C PHE A 4 9.44 -3.55 -23.72
N VAL A 5 8.59 -4.39 -23.14
CA VAL A 5 7.22 -4.04 -22.76
C VAL A 5 7.07 -4.26 -21.26
N GLY A 6 6.63 -3.23 -20.55
CA GLY A 6 6.21 -3.32 -19.16
C GLY A 6 4.69 -3.31 -19.06
N VAL A 7 4.11 -4.22 -18.28
CA VAL A 7 2.68 -4.26 -17.99
C VAL A 7 2.49 -4.19 -16.48
N VAL A 8 1.60 -3.31 -16.03
CA VAL A 8 1.17 -3.24 -14.64
C VAL A 8 -0.26 -3.77 -14.56
N VAL A 9 -0.48 -4.76 -13.72
CA VAL A 9 -1.79 -5.34 -13.43
C VAL A 9 -2.15 -5.01 -11.99
N ASP A 10 -2.93 -3.96 -11.81
CA ASP A 10 -3.28 -3.48 -10.48
C ASP A 10 -4.48 -4.25 -9.90
N GLU A 11 -4.50 -4.43 -8.58
CA GLU A 11 -5.57 -5.05 -7.80
C GLU A 11 -6.07 -6.38 -8.38
N LEU A 12 -5.22 -7.41 -8.34
CA LEU A 12 -5.55 -8.73 -8.91
C LEU A 12 -6.87 -9.32 -8.38
N GLU A 13 -7.20 -9.10 -7.11
CA GLU A 13 -8.47 -9.47 -6.50
C GLU A 13 -9.68 -8.87 -7.23
N THR A 14 -9.60 -7.61 -7.65
CA THR A 14 -10.64 -6.90 -8.39
C THR A 14 -10.78 -7.49 -9.78
N LEU A 15 -9.65 -7.73 -10.46
CA LEU A 15 -9.63 -8.37 -11.78
C LEU A 15 -10.18 -9.82 -11.74
N LEU A 16 -9.91 -10.53 -10.64
CA LEU A 16 -10.45 -11.87 -10.39
C LEU A 16 -11.91 -11.86 -9.92
N GLU A 17 -12.53 -10.69 -9.75
CA GLU A 17 -13.88 -10.55 -9.19
C GLU A 17 -14.01 -11.28 -7.84
N TYR A 18 -12.96 -11.20 -7.02
CA TYR A 18 -12.90 -11.91 -5.74
C TYR A 18 -13.88 -11.29 -4.74
N ALA A 19 -14.73 -12.13 -4.14
CA ALA A 19 -15.61 -11.75 -3.06
C ALA A 19 -15.41 -12.71 -1.86
N PRO A 20 -15.10 -12.21 -0.65
CA PRO A 20 -14.75 -13.05 0.50
C PRO A 20 -15.96 -13.82 1.08
N VAL A 21 -17.18 -13.30 0.92
CA VAL A 21 -18.40 -13.96 1.43
C VAL A 21 -18.83 -15.09 0.49
N GLY A 22 -18.65 -16.33 0.96
CA GLY A 22 -18.93 -17.55 0.18
C GLY A 22 -17.96 -17.67 -1.00
N PRO A 23 -16.64 -17.71 -0.72
CA PRO A 23 -15.55 -17.23 -1.57
C PRO A 23 -15.78 -17.48 -3.06
N ARG A 24 -15.92 -16.39 -3.83
CA ARG A 24 -16.16 -16.44 -5.28
C ARG A 24 -15.02 -15.73 -6.01
N TYR A 25 -14.76 -16.17 -7.23
CA TYR A 25 -13.82 -15.55 -8.15
C TYR A 25 -14.13 -16.02 -9.58
N SER A 26 -13.71 -15.24 -10.56
CA SER A 26 -13.80 -15.59 -11.97
C SER A 26 -12.70 -16.58 -12.35
N ASN A 27 -13.04 -17.87 -12.38
CA ASN A 27 -12.09 -18.91 -12.77
C ASN A 27 -11.57 -18.71 -14.20
N ASN A 28 -12.41 -18.20 -15.11
CA ASN A 28 -11.98 -17.91 -16.49
C ASN A 28 -10.85 -16.87 -16.52
N VAL A 29 -10.97 -15.81 -15.72
CA VAL A 29 -9.91 -14.80 -15.61
C VAL A 29 -8.67 -15.39 -14.95
N LEU A 30 -8.83 -16.18 -13.87
CA LEU A 30 -7.72 -16.86 -13.20
C LEU A 30 -6.89 -17.73 -14.17
N GLN A 31 -7.55 -18.59 -14.95
CA GLN A 31 -6.86 -19.46 -15.90
C GLN A 31 -6.18 -18.66 -17.01
N THR A 32 -6.84 -17.61 -17.49
CA THR A 32 -6.28 -16.72 -18.52
C THR A 32 -5.02 -16.01 -18.01
N LEU A 33 -5.04 -15.46 -16.80
CA LEU A 33 -3.88 -14.82 -16.17
C LEU A 33 -2.73 -15.80 -15.95
N LYS A 34 -3.01 -17.01 -15.45
CA LYS A 34 -1.99 -18.07 -15.29
C LYS A 34 -1.30 -18.40 -16.61
N LEU A 35 -2.06 -18.48 -17.71
CA LEU A 35 -1.51 -18.73 -19.04
C LEU A 35 -0.67 -17.53 -19.53
N LEU A 36 -1.21 -16.32 -19.45
CA LEU A 36 -0.55 -15.10 -19.96
C LEU A 36 0.73 -14.78 -19.21
N PHE A 37 0.76 -14.92 -17.88
CA PHE A 37 1.94 -14.60 -17.07
C PHE A 37 3.10 -15.57 -17.31
N LYS A 38 2.82 -16.80 -17.75
CA LYS A 38 3.84 -17.80 -18.09
C LYS A 38 4.23 -17.80 -19.57
N ARG A 39 3.51 -17.06 -20.42
CA ARG A 39 3.73 -17.07 -21.87
C ARG A 39 5.00 -16.29 -22.21
N ALA A 40 5.93 -16.96 -22.89
CA ALA A 40 7.12 -16.30 -23.40
C ALA A 40 6.75 -15.21 -24.43
N PRO A 41 7.39 -14.03 -24.38
CA PRO A 41 7.18 -13.01 -25.40
C PRO A 41 7.69 -13.48 -26.77
N PRO A 42 7.16 -12.93 -27.88
CA PRO A 42 7.67 -13.23 -29.22
C PRO A 42 9.18 -12.96 -29.33
N LYS A 43 9.86 -13.66 -30.25
CA LYS A 43 11.30 -13.48 -30.50
C LYS A 43 11.64 -11.99 -30.70
N GLY A 44 12.73 -11.55 -30.07
CA GLY A 44 13.18 -10.16 -30.13
C GLY A 44 12.46 -9.20 -29.17
N ARG A 45 11.53 -9.69 -28.34
CA ARG A 45 10.86 -8.90 -27.29
C ARG A 45 11.14 -9.43 -25.89
N LYS A 46 11.06 -8.53 -24.91
CA LYS A 46 11.12 -8.83 -23.48
C LYS A 46 9.86 -8.27 -22.81
N LEU A 47 9.31 -9.03 -21.87
CA LEU A 47 8.11 -8.69 -21.13
C LEU A 47 8.43 -8.64 -19.64
N PHE A 48 8.02 -7.57 -18.97
CA PHE A 48 8.08 -7.43 -17.52
C PHE A 48 6.67 -7.13 -16.99
N ILE A 49 6.23 -7.89 -16.00
CA ILE A 49 4.89 -7.77 -15.41
C ILE A 49 5.07 -7.41 -13.94
N ILE A 50 4.45 -6.31 -13.53
CA ILE A 50 4.21 -6.00 -12.12
C ILE A 50 2.73 -6.23 -11.85
N ALA A 51 2.42 -6.89 -10.75
CA ALA A 51 1.05 -6.98 -10.27
C ALA A 51 0.96 -6.65 -8.79
N THR A 52 -0.16 -6.09 -8.36
CA THR A 52 -0.44 -5.74 -6.97
C THR A 52 -1.60 -6.58 -6.44
N THR A 53 -1.60 -6.82 -5.13
CA THR A 53 -2.72 -7.45 -4.43
C THR A 53 -2.67 -7.11 -2.95
N ALA A 54 -3.84 -6.92 -2.34
CA ALA A 54 -4.00 -6.93 -0.89
C ALA A 54 -4.23 -8.34 -0.31
N TYR A 55 -4.46 -9.35 -1.16
CA TYR A 55 -4.88 -10.71 -0.77
C TYR A 55 -3.87 -11.78 -1.18
N ARG A 56 -2.60 -11.62 -0.76
CA ARG A 56 -1.50 -12.55 -1.07
C ARG A 56 -1.84 -14.02 -0.79
N ASP A 57 -2.45 -14.31 0.35
CA ASP A 57 -2.77 -15.69 0.75
C ASP A 57 -3.84 -16.32 -0.14
N ILE A 58 -4.79 -15.52 -0.63
CA ILE A 58 -5.81 -15.97 -1.57
C ILE A 58 -5.16 -16.30 -2.92
N LEU A 59 -4.25 -15.46 -3.42
CA LEU A 59 -3.54 -15.74 -4.67
C LEU A 59 -2.66 -17.00 -4.59
N ASP A 60 -2.13 -17.30 -3.40
CA ASP A 60 -1.38 -18.52 -3.13
C ASP A 60 -2.30 -19.76 -3.18
N GLN A 61 -3.43 -19.71 -2.47
CA GLN A 61 -4.45 -20.77 -2.49
C GLN A 61 -5.02 -21.03 -3.89
N LEU A 62 -5.23 -19.97 -4.67
CA LEU A 62 -5.67 -20.07 -6.06
C LEU A 62 -4.56 -20.54 -7.01
N GLY A 63 -3.32 -20.68 -6.54
CA GLY A 63 -2.14 -21.09 -7.31
C GLY A 63 -1.71 -20.08 -8.38
N LEU A 64 -2.18 -18.82 -8.30
CA LEU A 64 -1.75 -17.75 -9.21
C LEU A 64 -0.35 -17.26 -8.85
N LEU A 65 -0.02 -17.23 -7.56
CA LEU A 65 1.26 -16.73 -7.05
C LEU A 65 2.47 -17.46 -7.66
N ALA A 66 2.33 -18.76 -7.93
CA ALA A 66 3.34 -19.59 -8.61
C ALA A 66 3.61 -19.19 -10.09
N SER A 67 2.87 -18.21 -10.63
CA SER A 67 3.12 -17.66 -11.97
C SER A 67 4.08 -16.48 -11.95
N PHE A 68 4.46 -15.96 -10.78
CA PHE A 68 5.38 -14.85 -10.62
C PHE A 68 6.79 -15.33 -10.28
N SER A 69 7.80 -14.70 -10.89
CA SER A 69 9.21 -15.01 -10.61
C SER A 69 9.70 -14.47 -9.26
N LYS A 70 9.04 -13.44 -8.72
CA LYS A 70 9.39 -12.82 -7.44
C LYS A 70 8.14 -12.19 -6.81
N VAL A 71 8.06 -12.28 -5.49
CA VAL A 71 7.04 -11.61 -4.67
C VAL A 71 7.77 -10.63 -3.76
N ILE A 72 7.31 -9.39 -3.70
CA ILE A 72 7.88 -8.35 -2.84
C ILE A 72 6.79 -7.93 -1.85
N HIS A 73 7.06 -8.10 -0.57
CA HIS A 73 6.16 -7.63 0.48
C HIS A 73 6.34 -6.13 0.70
N ILE A 74 5.24 -5.39 0.62
CA ILE A 74 5.18 -3.97 0.98
C ILE A 74 4.52 -3.88 2.36
N ALA A 75 5.33 -3.60 3.37
CA ALA A 75 4.86 -3.50 4.75
C ALA A 75 4.24 -2.13 5.05
N ASN A 76 3.30 -2.10 5.98
CA ASN A 76 2.86 -0.86 6.61
C ASN A 76 3.99 -0.23 7.43
N MET A 77 3.90 1.07 7.67
CA MET A 77 4.78 1.75 8.60
C MET A 77 4.52 1.25 10.02
N SER A 78 5.59 0.83 10.70
CA SER A 78 5.53 0.16 12.00
C SER A 78 5.98 0.99 13.22
N SER A 79 6.53 2.19 12.99
CA SER A 79 7.11 3.03 14.06
C SER A 79 6.71 4.50 13.90
N GLY A 80 6.65 5.22 15.02
CA GLY A 80 6.46 6.67 15.02
C GLY A 80 7.55 7.41 14.24
N GLN A 81 8.77 6.86 14.17
CA GLN A 81 9.86 7.42 13.35
C GLN A 81 9.54 7.41 11.85
N HIS A 82 8.89 6.36 11.34
CA HIS A 82 8.45 6.35 9.94
C HIS A 82 7.43 7.46 9.66
N ILE A 83 6.50 7.69 10.60
CA ILE A 83 5.52 8.78 10.49
C ILE A 83 6.24 10.13 10.47
N LEU A 84 7.14 10.37 11.42
CA LEU A 84 7.92 11.61 11.49
C LEU A 84 8.73 11.86 10.22
N HIS A 85 9.31 10.81 9.63
CA HIS A 85 10.01 10.91 8.36
C HIS A 85 9.07 11.37 7.24
N VAL A 86 7.88 10.76 7.11
CA VAL A 86 6.88 11.20 6.14
C VAL A 86 6.44 12.65 6.39
N LEU A 87 6.19 13.04 7.64
CA LEU A 87 5.79 14.39 7.99
C LEU A 87 6.86 15.45 7.62
N ASN A 88 8.14 15.11 7.76
CA ASN A 88 9.25 15.98 7.36
C ASN A 88 9.35 16.17 5.84
N GLU A 89 9.00 15.15 5.06
CA GLU A 89 8.95 15.24 3.60
C GLU A 89 7.71 16.00 3.09
N MET A 90 6.70 16.18 3.95
CA MET A 90 5.48 16.93 3.62
C MET A 90 5.68 18.42 3.94
N GLU A 91 5.76 19.26 2.91
CA GLU A 91 5.89 20.70 3.11
C GLU A 91 4.67 21.30 3.83
N HIS A 92 4.95 22.17 4.81
CA HIS A 92 4.01 23.12 5.41
C HIS A 92 2.75 22.56 6.11
N CYS A 93 2.72 21.28 6.51
CA CYS A 93 1.59 20.77 7.30
C CYS A 93 1.65 21.18 8.78
N PHE A 94 2.84 21.09 9.39
CA PHE A 94 3.06 21.39 10.80
C PHE A 94 4.20 22.38 10.95
N ASN A 95 4.08 23.32 11.87
CA ASN A 95 5.16 24.24 12.22
C ASN A 95 6.21 23.55 13.13
N ASN A 96 7.33 24.23 13.40
CA ASN A 96 8.43 23.66 14.18
C ASN A 96 8.04 23.24 15.61
N ASP A 97 7.14 23.97 16.27
CA ASP A 97 6.70 23.65 17.63
C ASP A 97 5.72 22.46 17.64
N GLU A 98 4.84 22.40 16.63
CA GLU A 98 3.97 21.25 16.38
C GLU A 98 4.78 19.98 16.07
N MET A 99 5.81 20.09 15.23
CA MET A 99 6.71 18.97 14.91
C MET A 99 7.46 18.46 16.14
N ARG A 100 8.00 19.35 16.99
CA ARG A 100 8.63 18.97 18.26
C ARG A 100 7.67 18.26 19.21
N TYR A 101 6.40 18.67 19.21
CA TYR A 101 5.37 18.00 20.00
C TYR A 101 5.06 16.60 19.47
N LEU A 102 4.90 16.46 18.13
CA LEU A 102 4.69 15.18 17.46
C LEU A 102 5.87 14.24 17.67
N GLU A 103 7.11 14.72 17.59
CA GLU A 103 8.32 13.93 17.88
C GLU A 103 8.27 13.32 19.28
N LYS A 104 7.93 14.12 20.30
CA LYS A 104 7.79 13.62 21.68
C LYS A 104 6.66 12.62 21.82
N LYS A 105 5.53 12.86 21.17
CA LYS A 105 4.33 12.01 21.29
C LYS A 105 4.50 10.67 20.56
N LEU A 106 5.19 10.67 19.42
CA LEU A 106 5.43 9.50 18.57
C LEU A 106 6.72 8.74 18.94
N HIS A 107 7.52 9.27 19.86
CA HIS A 107 8.72 8.61 20.35
C HIS A 107 8.39 7.23 20.92
N ASP A 108 9.11 6.20 20.47
CA ASP A 108 8.94 4.79 20.84
C ASP A 108 7.51 4.23 20.66
N LYS A 109 6.67 4.90 19.87
CA LYS A 109 5.33 4.40 19.53
C LYS A 109 5.38 3.39 18.39
N LYS A 110 4.63 2.30 18.59
CA LYS A 110 4.33 1.33 17.54
C LYS A 110 3.03 1.74 16.86
N VAL A 111 3.02 1.63 15.55
CA VAL A 111 1.89 1.98 14.69
C VAL A 111 1.74 0.91 13.62
N CYS A 112 0.59 0.82 12.98
CA CYS A 112 0.41 0.02 11.78
C CYS A 112 -0.46 0.80 10.80
N ILE A 113 0.17 1.56 9.91
CA ILE A 113 -0.55 2.40 8.95
C ILE A 113 0.11 2.38 7.58
N GLY A 114 -0.71 2.25 6.54
CA GLY A 114 -0.26 2.37 5.16
C GLY A 114 -0.05 3.83 4.76
N ILE A 115 0.87 4.09 3.83
CA ILE A 115 1.21 5.46 3.43
C ILE A 115 0.01 6.28 2.95
N LYS A 116 -0.89 5.68 2.18
CA LYS A 116 -2.10 6.37 1.68
C LYS A 116 -2.98 6.86 2.83
N ALA A 117 -3.28 6.00 3.81
CA ALA A 117 -4.07 6.37 4.97
C ALA A 117 -3.40 7.49 5.78
N LEU A 118 -2.07 7.44 5.97
CA LEU A 118 -1.34 8.52 6.63
C LEU A 118 -1.47 9.85 5.86
N LEU A 119 -1.33 9.84 4.54
CA LEU A 119 -1.49 11.04 3.71
C LEU A 119 -2.92 11.61 3.82
N ASP A 120 -3.93 10.75 3.85
CA ASP A 120 -5.32 11.17 4.05
C ASP A 120 -5.50 11.85 5.42
N LEU A 121 -4.87 11.33 6.49
CA LEU A 121 -4.89 11.96 7.82
C LEU A 121 -4.18 13.33 7.83
N ILE A 122 -3.05 13.43 7.13
CA ILE A 122 -2.31 14.69 6.99
C ILE A 122 -3.15 15.73 6.26
N GLU A 123 -3.87 15.34 5.21
CA GLU A 123 -4.76 16.22 4.46
C GLU A 123 -5.89 16.76 5.34
N VAL A 124 -6.53 15.88 6.13
CA VAL A 124 -7.58 16.29 7.07
C VAL A 124 -7.03 17.22 8.14
N ALA A 125 -5.84 16.95 8.67
CA ALA A 125 -5.17 17.83 9.63
C ALA A 125 -4.86 19.22 9.04
N ARG A 126 -4.43 19.27 7.77
CA ARG A 126 -4.13 20.54 7.09
C ARG A 126 -5.34 21.47 7.02
N GLN A 127 -6.54 20.92 6.90
CA GLN A 127 -7.80 21.68 6.84
C GLN A 127 -8.31 22.12 8.22
N ALA A 128 -7.71 21.66 9.31
CA ALA A 128 -8.08 22.05 10.66
C ALA A 128 -7.48 23.41 11.06
N GLU A 129 -8.18 24.10 11.98
CA GLU A 129 -7.66 25.29 12.62
C GLU A 129 -6.34 24.99 13.37
N ASP A 130 -5.39 25.94 13.32
CA ASP A 130 -4.04 25.79 13.89
C ASP A 130 -4.06 25.23 15.33
N LYS A 131 -4.95 25.73 16.19
CA LYS A 131 -5.04 25.32 17.60
C LYS A 131 -5.46 23.86 17.80
N SER A 132 -6.14 23.26 16.82
CA SER A 132 -6.70 21.90 16.91
C SER A 132 -6.01 20.89 16.00
N ARG A 133 -5.17 21.35 15.07
CA ARG A 133 -4.52 20.54 14.03
C ARG A 133 -3.80 19.31 14.57
N VAL A 134 -2.85 19.53 15.49
CA VAL A 134 -2.05 18.45 16.09
C VAL A 134 -2.90 17.47 16.88
N GLY A 135 -3.85 17.98 17.68
CA GLY A 135 -4.74 17.15 18.49
C GLY A 135 -5.63 16.26 17.62
N ARG A 136 -6.19 16.82 16.53
CA ARG A 136 -6.98 16.05 15.55
C ARG A 136 -6.14 14.99 14.85
N PHE A 137 -4.94 15.35 14.38
CA PHE A 137 -4.04 14.40 13.73
C PHE A 137 -3.70 13.22 14.64
N ILE A 138 -3.32 13.48 15.90
CA ILE A 138 -3.00 12.41 16.87
C ILE A 138 -4.22 11.54 17.15
N SER A 139 -5.39 12.14 17.38
CA SER A 139 -6.61 11.38 17.68
C SER A 139 -6.98 10.44 16.53
N GLN A 140 -6.87 10.91 15.28
CA GLN A 140 -7.15 10.08 14.11
C GLN A 140 -6.07 9.03 13.88
N LEU A 141 -4.82 9.36 14.16
CA LEU A 141 -3.71 8.42 14.06
C LEU A 141 -3.86 7.29 15.10
N GLU A 142 -4.29 7.61 16.32
CA GLU A 142 -4.60 6.61 17.36
C GLU A 142 -5.70 5.65 16.91
N GLU A 143 -6.76 6.17 16.30
CA GLU A 143 -7.89 5.39 15.79
C GLU A 143 -7.49 4.48 14.60
N VAL A 144 -6.80 5.02 13.60
CA VAL A 144 -6.51 4.32 12.34
C VAL A 144 -5.28 3.42 12.44
N ALA A 145 -4.23 3.88 13.13
CA ALA A 145 -2.95 3.17 13.18
C ALA A 145 -2.82 2.22 14.37
N GLY A 146 -3.80 2.23 15.30
CA GLY A 146 -3.75 1.44 16.53
C GLY A 146 -2.53 1.78 17.39
N MET A 147 -2.26 3.07 17.58
CA MET A 147 -1.09 3.55 18.32
C MET A 147 -1.18 3.14 19.80
N ILE A 148 -0.24 2.30 20.27
CA ILE A 148 -0.13 1.82 21.67
C ILE A 148 1.07 2.49 22.35
#